data_AF-A0A7J3B7V3-F1
#
_entry.id   AF-A0A7J3B7V3-F1
#
_cell.length_a   1.000
_cell.length_b   1.000
_cell.length_c   1.000
_cell.angle_alpha   90.00
_cell.angle_beta   90.00
_cell.angle_gamma   90.00
#
_symmetry.space_group_name_H-M   'P 1'
#
loop_
_entity.id
_entity.type
_entity.pdbx_description
1 polymer ?
#
loop_
_entity_poly.entity_id
_entity_poly.type
_entity_poly.pdbx_seq_one_letter_code
_entity_poly.pdbx_strand_id
1 'polypeptide(L)'
;SSMSAPTYELLKREEEGMLVLQAHQNPKFVEDVVRDAIRLIVERYKEMPEDVYVKVTSESYETIHKHNAFAEKSGTLGAFRREMS
;
A
#
# COMPACT_ATOMS: atom_id res chain seq x y z
N SER A 1 5.54 0.00 -5.68
CA SER A 1 4.62 0.94 -5.00
C SER A 1 3.51 0.12 -4.37
N SER A 2 3.03 0.50 -3.18
CA SER A 2 1.87 -0.14 -2.55
C SER A 2 0.53 0.40 -3.08
N MET A 3 0.48 1.63 -3.60
CA MET A 3 -0.73 2.24 -4.17
C MET A 3 -0.92 1.90 -5.66
N SER A 4 -2.16 1.96 -6.16
CA SER A 4 -2.50 1.79 -7.58
C SER A 4 -1.80 2.80 -8.50
N ALA A 5 -1.73 4.05 -8.05
CA ALA A 5 -1.02 5.16 -8.69
C ALA A 5 -0.54 6.18 -7.65
N PRO A 6 0.49 6.99 -7.96
CA PRO A 6 0.93 8.10 -7.11
C PRO A 6 -0.07 9.27 -7.11
N THR A 7 0.07 10.18 -6.16
CA THR A 7 -0.72 11.41 -6.07
C THR A 7 0.13 12.62 -6.49
N TYR A 8 -0.48 13.57 -7.20
CA TYR A 8 0.14 14.84 -7.60
C TYR A 8 -0.81 16.00 -7.32
N GLU A 9 -0.27 17.17 -6.96
CA GLU A 9 -1.07 18.37 -6.66
C GLU A 9 -1.58 19.07 -7.93
N LEU A 10 -0.77 19.06 -9.00
CA LEU A 10 -1.09 19.71 -10.26
C LEU A 10 -0.64 18.81 -11.41
N LEU A 11 -1.53 18.60 -12.39
CA LEU A 11 -1.28 17.80 -13.58
C LEU A 11 -1.76 18.55 -14.82
N LYS A 12 -1.00 18.45 -15.91
CA LYS A 12 -1.49 18.77 -17.25
C LYS A 12 -2.40 17.65 -17.74
N ARG A 13 -3.22 17.95 -18.73
CA ARG A 13 -4.22 17.01 -19.30
C ARG A 13 -3.63 15.67 -19.74
N GLU A 14 -2.46 15.68 -20.37
CA GLU A 14 -1.78 14.46 -20.81
C GLU A 14 -1.33 13.60 -19.61
N GLU A 15 -0.77 14.26 -18.59
CA GLU A 15 -0.27 13.60 -17.37
C GLU A 15 -1.43 13.01 -16.55
N GLU A 16 -2.54 13.74 -16.43
CA GLU A 16 -3.77 13.24 -15.79
C GLU A 16 -4.29 12.00 -16.53
N GLY A 17 -4.35 12.04 -17.86
CA GLY A 17 -4.78 10.90 -18.67
C GLY A 17 -3.92 9.66 -18.44
N MET A 18 -2.59 9.83 -18.40
CA MET A 18 -1.66 8.74 -18.10
C MET A 18 -1.84 8.20 -16.68
N LEU A 19 -2.05 9.09 -15.70
CA LEU A 19 -2.25 8.70 -14.31
C LEU A 19 -3.51 7.86 -14.14
N VAL A 20 -4.60 8.26 -14.78
CA VAL A 20 -5.87 7.53 -14.77
C VAL A 20 -5.68 6.13 -15.37
N LEU A 21 -5.01 6.03 -16.53
CA LEU A 21 -4.73 4.74 -17.16
C LEU A 21 -3.88 3.84 -16.26
N GLN A 22 -2.85 4.38 -15.62
CA GLN A 22 -2.01 3.61 -14.70
C GLN A 22 -2.81 3.08 -13.50
N ALA A 23 -3.63 3.93 -12.87
CA ALA A 23 -4.48 3.52 -11.76
C ALA A 23 -5.47 2.41 -12.16
N HIS A 24 -6.01 2.49 -13.39
CA HIS A 24 -6.96 1.51 -13.90
C HIS A 24 -6.32 0.19 -14.32
N GLN A 25 -5.06 0.20 -14.78
CA GLN A 25 -4.31 -1.00 -15.14
C GLN A 25 -3.81 -1.80 -13.94
N ASN A 26 -3.67 -1.15 -12.78
CA ASN A 26 -3.17 -1.75 -11.55
C ASN A 26 -4.13 -1.47 -10.37
N PRO A 27 -5.39 -1.93 -10.45
CA PRO A 27 -6.34 -1.75 -9.36
C PRO A 27 -5.87 -2.56 -8.15
N LYS A 28 -6.06 -2.00 -6.96
CA LYS A 28 -5.69 -2.64 -5.69
C LYS A 28 -6.80 -2.49 -4.69
N PHE A 29 -7.11 -3.57 -3.98
CA PHE A 29 -7.95 -3.49 -2.80
C PHE A 29 -7.17 -2.93 -1.60
N VAL A 30 -7.89 -2.51 -0.56
CA VAL A 30 -7.29 -1.93 0.65
C VAL A 30 -6.32 -2.92 1.33
N GLU A 31 -6.59 -4.22 1.26
CA GLU A 31 -5.73 -5.29 1.74
C GLU A 31 -4.46 -5.46 0.91
N ASP A 32 -4.53 -5.24 -0.41
CA ASP A 32 -3.36 -5.33 -1.30
C ASP A 32 -2.38 -4.20 -1.01
N VAL A 33 -2.88 -2.99 -0.71
CA VAL A 33 -2.05 -1.85 -0.29
C VAL A 33 -1.27 -2.19 0.97
N VAL A 34 -1.92 -2.79 1.98
CA VAL A 34 -1.26 -3.21 3.23
C VAL A 34 -0.23 -4.32 2.97
N ARG A 35 -0.59 -5.31 2.15
CA ARG A 35 0.30 -6.44 1.81
C ARG A 35 1.57 -5.96 1.10
N ASP A 36 1.43 -5.11 0.10
CA ASP A 36 2.55 -4.59 -0.67
C ASP A 36 3.40 -3.62 0.15
N ALA A 37 2.78 -2.82 1.02
CA ALA A 37 3.53 -1.95 1.94
C ALA A 37 4.40 -2.77 2.90
N ILE A 38 3.88 -3.85 3.50
CA ILE A 38 4.67 -4.74 4.34
C ILE A 38 5.82 -5.37 3.56
N ARG A 39 5.57 -5.83 2.33
CA ARG A 39 6.61 -6.39 1.46
C ARG A 39 7.75 -5.40 1.23
N LEU A 40 7.40 -4.17 0.87
CA LEU A 40 8.37 -3.10 0.64
C LEU A 40 9.14 -2.73 1.93
N ILE A 41 8.49 -2.76 3.09
CA ILE A 41 9.15 -2.53 4.39
C ILE A 41 10.17 -3.65 4.66
N VAL A 42 9.77 -4.91 4.52
CA VAL A 42 10.67 -6.06 4.71
C VAL A 42 11.87 -6.01 3.75
N GLU A 43 11.63 -5.71 2.48
CA GLU A 43 12.68 -5.61 1.45
C GLU A 43 13.61 -4.41 1.69
N ARG A 44 13.11 -3.29 2.20
CA ARG A 44 13.88 -2.06 2.44
C ARG A 44 14.71 -2.11 3.73
N TYR A 45 14.18 -2.72 4.78
CA TYR A 45 14.77 -2.70 6.13
C TYR A 45 15.33 -4.08 6.53
N LYS A 46 16.16 -4.70 5.68
CA LYS A 46 16.73 -6.04 5.92
C LYS A 46 17.66 -6.11 7.14
N GLU A 47 18.34 -5.02 7.45
CA GLU A 47 19.31 -4.94 8.55
C GLU A 47 18.68 -4.55 9.90
N MET A 48 17.38 -4.21 9.93
CA MET A 48 16.72 -3.87 11.19
C MET A 48 16.54 -5.12 12.06
N PRO A 49 16.62 -4.97 13.41
CA PRO A 49 16.36 -6.06 14.36
C PRO A 49 14.98 -6.72 14.14
N GLU A 50 14.87 -8.01 14.42
CA GLU A 50 13.65 -8.78 14.19
C GLU A 50 12.47 -8.37 15.08
N ASP A 51 12.76 -7.83 16.26
CA ASP A 51 11.79 -7.40 17.28
C ASP A 51 11.16 -6.03 16.99
N VAL A 52 11.63 -5.34 15.94
CA VAL A 52 11.05 -4.08 15.49
C VAL A 52 9.58 -4.27 15.15
N TYR A 53 8.73 -3.53 15.84
CA TYR A 53 7.31 -3.52 15.60
C TYR A 53 6.96 -2.67 14.38
N VAL A 54 6.17 -3.24 13.48
CA VAL A 54 5.67 -2.58 12.28
C VAL A 54 4.15 -2.68 12.29
N LYS A 55 3.50 -1.55 12.05
CA LYS A 55 2.06 -1.46 11.83
C LYS A 55 1.80 -0.72 10.53
N VAL A 56 1.02 -1.33 9.65
CA VAL A 56 0.57 -0.74 8.40
C VAL A 56 -0.95 -0.73 8.39
N THR A 57 -1.52 0.42 8.10
CA THR A 57 -2.96 0.64 8.04
C THR A 57 -3.29 1.33 6.72
N SER A 58 -4.39 0.95 6.10
CA SER A 58 -4.93 1.59 4.88
C SER A 58 -6.43 1.77 5.03
N GLU A 59 -6.91 2.94 4.60
CA GLU A 59 -8.33 3.28 4.56
C GLU A 59 -8.67 3.79 3.17
N SER A 60 -9.68 3.18 2.54
CA SER A 60 -10.23 3.57 1.24
C SER A 60 -11.56 4.29 1.43
N TYR A 61 -11.63 5.51 0.90
CA TYR A 61 -12.85 6.32 0.93
C TYR A 61 -13.77 5.90 -0.21
N GLU A 62 -14.80 5.14 0.11
CA GLU A 62 -15.68 4.52 -0.88
C GLU A 62 -16.70 5.52 -1.43
N THR A 63 -16.79 5.61 -2.76
CA THR A 63 -17.73 6.52 -3.43
C THR A 63 -19.13 5.94 -3.62
N ILE A 64 -19.26 4.61 -3.57
CA ILE A 64 -20.53 3.88 -3.76
C ILE A 64 -21.09 3.25 -2.47
N HIS A 65 -20.38 3.39 -1.34
CA HIS A 65 -20.78 2.89 -0.03
C HIS A 65 -20.81 4.04 1.00
N LYS A 66 -21.59 3.87 2.09
CA LYS A 66 -21.67 4.85 3.19
C LYS A 66 -20.59 4.68 4.26
N HIS A 67 -19.67 3.75 4.05
CA HIS A 67 -18.58 3.42 4.96
C HIS A 67 -17.30 3.27 4.14
N ASN A 68 -16.18 3.59 4.78
CA ASN A 68 -14.86 3.38 4.21
C ASN A 68 -14.45 1.90 4.35
N ALA A 69 -13.62 1.41 3.44
CA ALA A 69 -12.98 0.12 3.59
C ALA A 69 -11.66 0.29 4.36
N PHE A 70 -11.38 -0.62 5.29
CA PHE A 70 -10.23 -0.52 6.18
C PHE A 70 -9.47 -1.83 6.23
N ALA A 71 -8.14 -1.77 6.14
CA ALA A 71 -7.27 -2.89 6.41
C ALA A 71 -6.09 -2.47 7.29
N GLU A 72 -5.68 -3.40 8.14
CA GLU A 72 -4.53 -3.23 9.02
C GLU A 72 -3.77 -4.55 9.12
N LYS A 73 -2.44 -4.45 9.18
CA LYS A 73 -1.60 -5.56 9.58
C LYS A 73 -0.45 -5.05 10.42
N SER A 74 -0.24 -5.72 11.55
CA SER A 74 0.76 -5.36 12.54
C SER A 74 1.48 -6.59 13.08
N GLY A 75 2.75 -6.43 13.43
CA GLY A 75 3.59 -7.53 13.88
C GLY A 75 5.04 -7.11 13.96
N THR A 76 5.93 -8.05 14.27
CA THR A 76 7.36 -7.79 14.26
C THR A 76 7.95 -8.02 12.87
N LEU A 77 9.04 -7.33 12.57
CA LEU A 77 9.73 -7.45 11.28
C LEU A 77 10.21 -8.88 11.01
N GLY A 78 10.65 -9.59 12.06
CA GLY A 78 11.01 -11.02 11.96
C GLY A 78 9.82 -11.90 11.60
N ALA A 79 8.61 -11.61 12.12
CA ALA A 79 7.41 -12.36 11.76
C ALA A 79 7.05 -12.16 10.28
N PHE A 80 7.11 -10.93 9.78
CA PHE A 80 6.84 -10.63 8.37
C PHE A 80 7.88 -11.22 7.42
N ARG A 81 9.17 -11.24 7.81
CA ARG A 81 10.22 -11.94 7.03
C ARG A 81 9.91 -13.42 6.88
N ARG A 82 9.48 -14.09 7.96
CA ARG A 82 9.14 -15.52 7.94
C ARG A 82 7.90 -15.84 7.11
N GLU A 83 6.88 -14.98 7.11
CA GLU A 83 5.70 -15.15 6.23
C GLU A 83 6.04 -15.02 4.73
N MET A 84 7.14 -14.32 4.40
CA MET A 84 7.55 -13.99 3.03
C MET A 84 8.71 -14.85 2.52
N SER A 85 9.24 -15.74 3.36
CA SER A 85 10.29 -16.71 3.00
C SER A 85 9.66 -17.93 2.35
#